data_AF-A0A534N1K1-F1
#
_entry.id   AF-A0A534N1K1-F1
#
_cell.length_a   1.000
_cell.length_b   1.000
_cell.length_c   1.000
_cell.angle_alpha   90.00
_cell.angle_beta   90.00
_cell.angle_gamma   90.00
#
_symmetry.space_group_name_H-M   'P 1'
#
loop_
_entity.id
_entity.type
_entity.pdbx_description
1 polymer ?
#
loop_
_entity_poly.entity_id
_entity_poly.type
_entity_poly.pdbx_seq_one_letter_code
_entity_poly.pdbx_strand_id
1 'polypeptide(L)'
;MSPGDLTAQLPGGFEWIIILIIIAVLLLFGPQKLPELARGLGRALGEFRRGKMEIERQISDEINAMDVKDMRSRVEKAAGALAIPTSGRSELQLKLDIARAVDKAGDDQVIAAAQAVGVYSSGADMQRLREQIIKALNV
;
A
#
# COMPACT_ATOMS: atom_id res chain seq x y z
N MET A 1 53.44 -39.76 33.26
CA MET A 1 53.33 -38.43 32.66
C MET A 1 54.08 -38.50 31.33
N SER A 2 53.35 -38.81 30.25
CA SER A 2 53.93 -38.98 28.92
C SER A 2 53.91 -37.64 28.17
N PRO A 3 54.94 -37.33 27.35
CA PRO A 3 55.00 -36.08 26.56
C PRO A 3 53.98 -35.99 25.41
N GLY A 4 52.90 -36.78 25.44
CA GLY A 4 51.85 -36.81 24.41
C GLY A 4 50.60 -35.97 24.71
N ASP A 5 50.48 -35.39 25.91
CA ASP A 5 49.23 -34.75 26.36
C ASP A 5 49.15 -33.25 26.01
N LEU A 6 50.10 -32.70 25.24
CA LEU A 6 50.11 -31.29 24.82
C LEU A 6 49.16 -30.94 23.66
N THR A 7 48.50 -31.94 23.05
CA THR A 7 47.61 -31.71 21.90
C THR A 7 46.12 -31.74 22.25
N ALA A 8 45.75 -31.96 23.51
CA ALA A 8 44.36 -32.18 23.94
C ALA A 8 43.65 -30.92 24.50
N GLN A 9 44.20 -29.73 24.33
CA GLN A 9 43.63 -28.46 24.84
C GLN A 9 43.53 -27.34 23.79
N LEU A 10 43.28 -27.65 22.51
CA LEU A 10 42.83 -26.64 21.56
C LEU A 10 41.31 -26.76 21.35
N PRO A 11 40.48 -26.12 22.19
CA PRO A 11 39.12 -25.82 21.77
C PRO A 11 39.20 -24.89 20.55
N GLY A 12 38.43 -25.13 19.48
CA GLY A 12 38.16 -24.08 18.47
C GLY A 12 38.90 -24.13 17.12
N GLY A 13 39.07 -25.29 16.47
CA GLY A 13 39.66 -25.35 15.12
C GLY A 13 38.92 -24.52 14.04
N PHE A 14 37.62 -24.31 14.19
CA PHE A 14 36.82 -23.47 13.28
C PHE A 14 37.13 -21.97 13.41
N GLU A 15 37.50 -21.51 14.60
CA GLU A 15 37.85 -20.12 14.88
C GLU A 15 39.13 -19.73 14.13
N TRP A 16 40.12 -20.63 14.11
CA TRP A 16 41.35 -20.45 13.34
C TRP A 16 41.11 -20.35 11.83
N ILE A 17 40.16 -21.13 11.30
CA ILE A 17 39.79 -21.07 9.87
C ILE A 17 39.21 -19.69 9.54
N ILE A 18 38.30 -19.17 10.36
CA ILE A 18 37.72 -17.83 10.16
C ILE A 18 38.81 -16.76 10.19
N ILE A 19 39.72 -16.83 11.17
CA ILE A 19 40.83 -15.87 11.29
C ILE A 19 41.72 -15.90 10.05
N LEU A 20 42.09 -17.08 9.55
CA LEU A 20 42.90 -17.21 8.34
C LEU A 20 42.20 -16.64 7.11
N ILE A 21 40.89 -16.84 6.97
CA ILE A 21 40.10 -16.25 5.87
C ILE A 21 40.11 -14.73 5.95
N ILE A 22 39.87 -14.16 7.14
CA ILE A 22 39.89 -12.71 7.35
C ILE A 22 41.26 -12.14 7.00
N ILE A 23 42.35 -12.76 7.48
CA ILE A 23 43.71 -12.32 7.18
C ILE A 23 43.99 -12.40 5.68
N ALA A 24 43.62 -13.50 5.01
CA ALA A 24 43.80 -13.65 3.57
C ALA A 24 43.08 -12.53 2.79
N VAL A 25 41.82 -12.23 3.15
CA VAL A 25 41.05 -11.13 2.56
C VAL A 25 41.72 -9.78 2.83
N LEU A 26 42.20 -9.54 4.05
CA LEU A 26 42.89 -8.30 4.42
C LEU A 26 44.22 -8.14 3.70
N LEU A 27 44.94 -9.22 3.38
CA LEU A 27 46.19 -9.14 2.60
C LEU A 27 45.92 -8.86 1.13
N LEU A 28 44.88 -9.47 0.54
CA LEU A 28 44.51 -9.27 -0.86
C LEU A 28 43.94 -7.88 -1.13
N PHE A 29 43.06 -7.40 -0.24
CA PHE A 29 42.32 -6.15 -0.45
C PHE A 29 42.83 -5.00 0.43
N GLY A 30 43.53 -5.28 1.51
CA GLY A 30 43.96 -4.27 2.49
C GLY A 30 42.89 -3.97 3.55
N PRO A 31 43.29 -3.65 4.79
CA PRO A 31 42.36 -3.38 5.89
C PRO A 31 41.49 -2.13 5.69
N GLN A 32 41.92 -1.20 4.83
CA GLN A 32 41.18 0.03 4.53
C GLN A 32 40.04 -0.18 3.52
N LYS A 33 40.05 -1.26 2.73
CA LYS A 33 39.03 -1.49 1.70
C LYS A 33 37.70 -1.99 2.23
N LEU A 34 37.71 -2.81 3.28
CA LEU A 34 36.48 -3.25 3.93
C LEU A 34 35.60 -2.09 4.46
N PRO A 35 36.13 -1.12 5.24
CA PRO A 35 35.33 0.02 5.71
C PRO A 35 34.92 0.96 4.57
N GLU A 36 35.74 1.10 3.52
CA GLU A 36 35.41 1.91 2.33
C GLU A 36 34.22 1.31 1.56
N LEU A 37 34.24 -0.01 1.31
CA LEU A 37 33.14 -0.74 0.68
C LEU A 37 31.86 -0.71 1.53
N ALA A 38 31.98 -0.93 2.84
CA ALA A 38 30.83 -0.86 3.76
C ALA A 38 30.17 0.52 3.74
N ARG A 39 30.96 1.61 3.69
CA ARG A 39 30.45 2.98 3.55
C ARG A 39 29.75 3.20 2.20
N GLY A 40 30.33 2.71 1.11
CA GLY A 40 29.74 2.81 -0.23
C GLY A 40 28.39 2.07 -0.33
N LEU A 41 28.37 0.81 0.11
CA LEU A 41 27.16 -0.02 0.15
C LEU A 41 26.10 0.56 1.08
N GLY A 42 26.51 1.07 2.26
CA GLY A 42 25.59 1.70 3.20
C GLY A 42 24.91 2.94 2.62
N ARG A 43 25.66 3.78 1.89
CA ARG A 43 25.10 4.94 1.17
C ARG A 43 24.16 4.49 0.06
N ALA A 44 24.57 3.54 -0.78
CA ALA A 44 23.74 3.03 -1.87
C ALA A 44 22.42 2.43 -1.37
N LEU A 45 22.47 1.62 -0.31
CA LEU A 45 21.28 1.05 0.31
C LEU A 45 20.40 2.12 0.97
N GLY A 46 21.00 3.15 1.54
CA GLY A 46 20.29 4.31 2.11
C GLY A 46 19.51 5.09 1.03
N GLU A 47 20.17 5.43 -0.07
CA GLU A 47 19.54 6.11 -1.20
C GLU A 47 18.46 5.23 -1.86
N PHE A 48 18.72 3.93 -2.02
CA PHE A 48 17.73 3.00 -2.54
C PHE A 48 16.45 2.94 -1.68
N ARG A 49 16.61 2.87 -0.35
CA ARG A 49 15.46 2.88 0.58
C ARG A 49 14.68 4.20 0.49
N ARG A 50 15.36 5.33 0.38
CA ARG A 50 14.72 6.65 0.21
C ARG A 50 13.95 6.73 -1.10
N GLY A 51 14.57 6.33 -2.21
CA GLY A 51 13.92 6.27 -3.52
C GLY A 51 12.69 5.38 -3.51
N LYS A 52 12.76 4.20 -2.86
CA LYS A 52 11.61 3.31 -2.69
C LYS A 52 10.45 3.99 -1.93
N MET A 53 10.73 4.63 -0.79
CA MET A 53 9.70 5.32 -0.01
C MET A 53 9.05 6.47 -0.78
N GLU A 54 9.84 7.20 -1.59
CA GLU A 54 9.33 8.28 -2.42
C GLU A 54 8.38 7.75 -3.50
N ILE A 55 8.76 6.67 -4.18
CA ILE A 55 7.91 6.00 -5.18
C ILE A 55 6.61 5.48 -4.54
N GLU A 56 6.69 4.83 -3.36
CA GLU A 56 5.51 4.34 -2.65
C GLU A 56 4.55 5.48 -2.28
N ARG A 57 5.08 6.64 -1.86
CA ARG A 57 4.28 7.85 -1.59
C ARG A 57 3.62 8.39 -2.84
N GLN A 58 4.38 8.58 -3.92
CA GLN A 58 3.84 9.09 -5.18
C GLN A 58 2.75 8.18 -5.75
N ILE A 59 2.94 6.86 -5.71
CA ILE A 59 1.92 5.89 -6.12
C ILE A 59 0.69 5.98 -5.23
N SER A 60 0.86 6.07 -3.91
CA SER A 60 -0.27 6.18 -2.97
C SER A 60 -1.05 7.48 -3.20
N ASP A 61 -0.36 8.59 -3.41
CA ASP A 61 -0.98 9.89 -3.67
C ASP A 61 -1.72 9.91 -5.01
N GLU A 62 -1.16 9.30 -6.05
CA GLU A 62 -1.79 9.18 -7.38
C GLU A 62 -3.00 8.24 -7.36
N ILE A 63 -2.89 7.09 -6.68
CA ILE A 63 -4.02 6.16 -6.47
C ILE A 63 -5.14 6.87 -5.69
N ASN A 64 -4.81 7.57 -4.61
CA ASN A 64 -5.80 8.32 -3.83
C ASN A 64 -6.45 9.42 -4.67
N ALA A 65 -5.68 10.16 -5.48
CA ALA A 65 -6.22 11.19 -6.35
C ALA A 65 -7.13 10.62 -7.45
N MET A 66 -6.77 9.46 -8.03
CA MET A 66 -7.63 8.74 -8.98
C MET A 66 -8.91 8.25 -8.32
N ASP A 67 -8.84 7.65 -7.14
CA ASP A 67 -10.00 7.10 -6.42
C ASP A 67 -10.97 8.22 -6.02
N VAL A 68 -10.46 9.36 -5.54
CA VAL A 68 -11.29 10.54 -5.23
C VAL A 68 -11.99 11.09 -6.48
N LYS A 69 -11.30 11.14 -7.62
CA LYS A 69 -11.89 11.63 -8.88
C LYS A 69 -12.96 10.67 -9.43
N ASP A 70 -12.71 9.36 -9.40
CA ASP A 70 -13.68 8.35 -9.83
C ASP A 70 -14.88 8.32 -8.89
N MET A 71 -14.65 8.33 -7.58
CA MET A 71 -15.70 8.40 -6.56
C MET A 71 -16.59 9.62 -6.77
N ARG A 72 -16.00 10.81 -6.96
CA ARG A 72 -16.78 12.02 -7.26
C ARG A 72 -17.60 11.88 -8.55
N SER A 73 -17.03 11.32 -9.62
CA SER A 73 -17.76 11.09 -10.87
C SER A 73 -18.94 10.13 -10.67
N ARG A 74 -18.76 9.07 -9.87
CA ARG A 74 -19.79 8.09 -9.52
C ARG A 74 -20.92 8.72 -8.70
N VAL A 75 -20.57 9.55 -7.71
CA VAL A 75 -21.53 10.33 -6.91
C VAL A 75 -22.33 11.30 -7.79
N GLU A 76 -21.67 12.02 -8.70
CA GLU A 76 -22.33 12.94 -9.63
C GLU A 76 -23.28 12.21 -10.60
N LYS A 77 -22.87 11.05 -11.13
CA LYS A 77 -23.74 10.21 -11.98
C LYS A 77 -24.94 9.66 -11.21
N ALA A 78 -24.76 9.25 -9.95
CA ALA A 78 -25.85 8.77 -9.09
C ALA A 78 -26.84 9.89 -8.75
N ALA A 79 -26.33 11.10 -8.46
CA ALA A 79 -27.17 12.29 -8.29
C ALA A 79 -28.00 12.58 -9.54
N GLY A 80 -27.39 12.49 -10.74
CA GLY A 80 -28.09 12.64 -12.02
C GLY A 80 -29.21 11.62 -12.21
N ALA A 81 -28.98 10.35 -11.86
CA ALA A 81 -29.98 9.28 -11.93
C ALA A 81 -31.20 9.53 -11.01
N LEU A 82 -30.99 10.22 -9.89
CA LEU A 82 -32.03 10.57 -8.91
C LEU A 82 -32.62 11.98 -9.13
N ALA A 83 -32.28 12.64 -10.25
CA ALA A 83 -32.66 14.02 -10.55
C ALA A 83 -32.28 15.03 -9.45
N ILE A 84 -31.17 14.79 -8.75
CA ILE A 84 -30.64 15.66 -7.70
C ILE A 84 -29.77 16.74 -8.36
N PRO A 85 -29.99 18.03 -8.07
CA PRO A 85 -29.16 19.11 -8.60
C PRO A 85 -27.72 19.01 -8.06
N THR A 86 -26.75 18.95 -8.97
CA THR A 86 -25.32 18.81 -8.65
C THR A 86 -24.55 20.13 -8.57
N SER A 87 -25.09 21.19 -9.17
CA SER A 87 -24.45 22.50 -9.22
C SER A 87 -24.36 23.16 -7.83
N GLY A 88 -23.15 23.49 -7.40
CA GLY A 88 -22.91 24.26 -6.18
C GLY A 88 -23.05 23.47 -4.87
N ARG A 89 -23.19 22.14 -4.91
CA ARG A 89 -23.24 21.30 -3.71
C ARG A 89 -21.88 20.71 -3.39
N SER A 90 -21.56 20.60 -2.10
CA SER A 90 -20.38 19.88 -1.65
C SER A 90 -20.58 18.37 -1.81
N GLU A 91 -19.49 17.61 -1.89
CA GLU A 91 -19.55 16.14 -2.01
C GLU A 91 -20.32 15.51 -0.83
N LEU A 92 -20.12 16.01 0.39
CA LEU A 92 -20.86 15.57 1.58
C LEU A 92 -22.36 15.85 1.47
N GLN A 93 -22.73 17.03 0.95
CA GLN A 93 -24.14 17.36 0.72
C GLN A 93 -24.75 16.42 -0.34
N LEU A 94 -24.06 16.19 -1.45
CA LEU A 94 -24.50 15.24 -2.48
C LEU A 94 -24.67 13.82 -1.93
N LYS A 95 -23.69 13.33 -1.16
CA LYS A 95 -23.75 12.02 -0.51
C LYS A 95 -24.98 11.89 0.42
N LEU A 96 -25.23 12.91 1.26
CA LEU A 96 -26.40 12.96 2.15
C LEU A 96 -27.73 13.06 1.38
N ASP A 97 -27.77 13.86 0.33
CA ASP A 97 -28.97 14.05 -0.49
C ASP A 97 -29.30 12.79 -1.29
N ILE A 98 -28.28 12.12 -1.84
CA ILE A 98 -28.43 10.81 -2.50
C ILE A 98 -28.94 9.78 -1.50
N ALA A 99 -28.34 9.68 -0.30
CA ALA A 99 -28.77 8.73 0.71
C ALA A 99 -30.26 8.92 1.08
N ARG A 100 -30.70 10.16 1.29
CA ARG A 100 -32.12 10.47 1.58
C ARG A 100 -33.04 10.24 0.38
N ALA A 101 -32.58 10.53 -0.83
CA ALA A 101 -33.37 10.39 -2.05
C ALA A 101 -33.52 8.92 -2.44
N VAL A 102 -32.48 8.10 -2.25
CA VAL A 102 -32.48 6.66 -2.50
C VAL A 102 -33.61 5.95 -1.76
N ASP A 103 -33.96 6.37 -0.55
CA ASP A 103 -35.08 5.76 0.20
C ASP A 103 -36.46 6.05 -0.41
N LYS A 104 -36.59 7.15 -1.15
CA LYS A 104 -37.85 7.62 -1.74
C LYS A 104 -37.92 7.44 -3.25
N ALA A 105 -36.80 7.07 -3.87
CA ALA A 105 -36.66 6.91 -5.30
C ALA A 105 -37.45 5.70 -5.81
N GLY A 106 -37.91 5.78 -7.05
CA GLY A 106 -38.51 4.65 -7.77
C GLY A 106 -37.45 3.62 -8.14
N ASP A 107 -37.89 2.39 -8.42
CA ASP A 107 -36.99 1.25 -8.62
C ASP A 107 -35.99 1.47 -9.76
N ASP A 108 -36.43 2.05 -10.87
CA ASP A 108 -35.57 2.39 -12.01
C ASP A 108 -34.45 3.37 -11.64
N GLN A 109 -34.77 4.35 -10.79
CA GLN A 109 -33.80 5.35 -10.33
C GLN A 109 -32.78 4.74 -9.36
N VAL A 110 -33.22 3.83 -8.50
CA VAL A 110 -32.32 3.12 -7.59
C VAL A 110 -31.38 2.19 -8.36
N ILE A 111 -31.87 1.50 -9.39
CA ILE A 111 -31.03 0.67 -10.26
C ILE A 111 -29.99 1.53 -10.99
N ALA A 112 -30.40 2.65 -11.58
CA ALA A 112 -29.49 3.57 -12.26
C ALA A 112 -28.44 4.17 -11.31
N ALA A 113 -28.83 4.55 -10.10
CA ALA A 113 -27.91 5.02 -9.06
C ALA A 113 -26.95 3.90 -8.60
N ALA A 114 -27.43 2.67 -8.40
CA ALA A 114 -26.60 1.53 -8.05
C ALA A 114 -25.56 1.22 -9.12
N GLN A 115 -25.90 1.36 -10.40
CA GLN A 115 -24.96 1.22 -11.51
C GLN A 115 -23.93 2.34 -11.52
N ALA A 116 -24.35 3.58 -11.27
CA ALA A 116 -23.46 4.74 -11.21
C ALA A 116 -22.43 4.65 -10.08
N VAL A 117 -22.81 4.12 -8.91
CA VAL A 117 -21.92 3.87 -7.76
C VAL A 117 -21.24 2.49 -7.85
N GLY A 118 -21.52 1.71 -8.90
CA GLY A 118 -20.93 0.39 -9.16
C GLY A 118 -21.18 -0.65 -8.07
N VAL A 119 -22.33 -0.57 -7.41
CA VAL A 119 -22.81 -1.54 -6.41
C VAL A 119 -23.91 -2.46 -6.96
N TYR A 120 -24.35 -2.22 -8.20
CA TYR A 120 -25.38 -3.04 -8.85
C TYR A 120 -24.90 -4.49 -9.02
N SER A 121 -25.72 -5.43 -8.57
CA SER A 121 -25.54 -6.87 -8.80
C SER A 121 -26.80 -7.45 -9.44
N SER A 122 -26.61 -8.28 -10.47
CA SER A 122 -27.73 -8.90 -11.20
C SER A 122 -28.54 -9.77 -10.25
N GLY A 123 -29.83 -9.48 -10.11
CA GLY A 123 -30.75 -10.21 -9.23
C GLY A 123 -30.74 -9.75 -7.76
N ALA A 124 -30.10 -8.62 -7.43
CA ALA A 124 -30.20 -8.06 -6.09
C ALA A 124 -31.57 -7.46 -5.80
N ASP A 125 -32.09 -7.72 -4.60
CA ASP A 125 -33.33 -7.16 -4.10
C ASP A 125 -33.22 -5.64 -3.92
N MET A 126 -34.32 -4.91 -4.16
CA MET A 126 -34.36 -3.45 -4.09
C MET A 126 -33.91 -2.89 -2.74
N GLN A 127 -34.28 -3.53 -1.63
CA GLN A 127 -33.83 -3.11 -0.30
C GLN A 127 -32.30 -3.21 -0.13
N ARG A 128 -31.70 -4.28 -0.68
CA ARG A 128 -30.24 -4.46 -0.65
C ARG A 128 -29.53 -3.43 -1.51
N LEU A 129 -30.08 -3.09 -2.67
CA LEU A 129 -29.52 -2.04 -3.52
C LEU A 129 -29.53 -0.68 -2.81
N ARG A 130 -30.64 -0.30 -2.15
CA ARG A 130 -30.73 0.95 -1.37
C ARG A 130 -29.68 0.98 -0.27
N GLU A 131 -29.57 -0.10 0.50
CA GLU A 131 -28.58 -0.24 1.58
C GLU A 131 -27.13 -0.19 1.05
N GLN A 132 -26.86 -0.87 -0.08
CA GLN A 132 -25.53 -0.90 -0.71
C GLN A 132 -25.12 0.48 -1.24
N ILE A 133 -26.05 1.25 -1.81
CA ILE A 133 -25.78 2.63 -2.25
C ILE A 133 -25.42 3.48 -1.03
N ILE A 134 -26.21 3.45 0.04
CA ILE A 134 -25.94 4.23 1.25
C ILE A 134 -24.56 3.87 1.83
N LYS A 135 -24.26 2.57 1.94
CA LYS A 135 -22.98 2.09 2.47
C LYS A 135 -21.79 2.51 1.60
N ALA A 136 -21.91 2.48 0.28
CA ALA A 136 -20.84 2.87 -0.63
C ALA A 136 -20.53 4.37 -0.61
N LEU A 137 -21.51 5.20 -0.21
CA LEU A 137 -21.30 6.63 -0.04
C LEU A 137 -20.61 6.99 1.28
N ASN A 138 -20.41 6.00 2.17
CA ASN A 138 -19.76 6.12 3.48
C ASN A 138 -20.34 7.27 4.32
N VAL A 139 -21.68 7.31 4.39
CA VAL A 139 -22.47 8.33 5.10
C VAL A 139 -23.18 7.70 6.28
#